data_AF-A0A023BUU0-F1
#
_entry.id   AF-A0A023BUU0-F1
#
_cell.length_a   1.000
_cell.length_b   1.000
_cell.length_c   1.000
_cell.angle_alpha   90.00
_cell.angle_beta   90.00
_cell.angle_gamma   90.00
#
_symmetry.space_group_name_H-M   'P 1'
#
loop_
_entity.id
_entity.type
_entity.pdbx_description
1 polymer ?
#
loop_
_entity_poly.entity_id
_entity_poly.type
_entity_poly.pdbx_seq_one_letter_code
_entity_poly.pdbx_strand_id
1 'polypeptide(L)'
;MVMVFRNTIPIQNLKCNNCAITLKKKLLQIQNISEVYVHSDYSHISFNHTSVNDLSNIENMLTFLGFPPVGEKIKKKNNSGYYCKDQSRNYCVFEKTNA
;
A
#
# COMPACT_ATOMS: atom_id res chain seq x y z
N MET A 1 19.04 25.94 -3.22
CA MET A 1 19.08 25.04 -2.04
C MET A 1 17.70 24.44 -1.89
N VAL A 2 17.56 23.12 -2.03
CA VAL A 2 16.27 22.42 -1.94
C VAL A 2 16.13 21.88 -0.53
N MET A 3 15.01 22.17 0.13
CA MET A 3 14.72 21.65 1.48
C MET A 3 14.25 20.19 1.35
N VAL A 4 14.89 19.29 2.09
CA VAL A 4 14.60 17.85 2.08
C VAL A 4 14.19 17.42 3.48
N PHE A 5 13.06 16.75 3.58
CA PHE A 5 12.50 16.21 4.82
C PHE A 5 12.63 14.69 4.80
N ARG A 6 13.11 14.11 5.90
CA ARG A 6 13.21 12.66 6.08
C ARG A 6 12.10 12.19 7.01
N ASN A 7 11.27 11.26 6.55
CA ASN A 7 10.21 10.67 7.34
C ASN A 7 10.32 9.15 7.38
N THR A 8 9.91 8.58 8.52
CA THR A 8 9.85 7.13 8.73
C THR A 8 8.44 6.75 9.14
N ILE A 9 7.81 5.91 8.33
CA ILE A 9 6.43 5.45 8.54
C ILE A 9 6.47 3.94 8.85
N PRO A 10 6.00 3.52 10.04
CA PRO A 10 5.74 2.12 10.32
C PRO A 10 4.53 1.65 9.50
N ILE A 11 4.62 0.50 8.84
CA ILE A 11 3.58 -0.05 7.96
C ILE A 11 3.16 -1.45 8.40
N GLN A 12 1.95 -1.86 8.01
CA GLN A 12 1.40 -3.17 8.33
C GLN A 12 1.49 -4.14 7.14
N ASN A 13 1.35 -5.45 7.39
CA ASN A 13 1.28 -6.51 6.38
C ASN A 13 2.52 -6.72 5.48
N LEU A 14 3.69 -6.17 5.84
CA LEU A 14 4.93 -6.37 5.11
C LEU A 14 5.61 -7.71 5.53
N LYS A 15 5.10 -8.83 5.04
CA LYS A 15 5.62 -10.18 5.36
C LYS A 15 6.53 -10.78 4.27
N CYS A 16 6.65 -10.13 3.12
CA CYS A 16 7.31 -10.70 1.94
C CYS A 16 8.34 -9.73 1.34
N ASN A 17 9.58 -10.18 1.19
CA ASN A 17 10.68 -9.40 0.62
C ASN A 17 10.40 -8.95 -0.83
N ASN A 18 9.66 -9.75 -1.61
CA ASN A 18 9.26 -9.38 -2.98
C ASN A 18 8.31 -8.16 -3.00
N CYS A 19 7.44 -8.04 -1.99
CA CYS A 19 6.57 -6.89 -1.82
C CYS A 19 7.38 -5.63 -1.51
N ALA A 20 8.40 -5.73 -0.65
CA ALA A 20 9.27 -4.62 -0.31
C ALA A 20 10.01 -4.04 -1.54
N ILE A 21 10.50 -4.89 -2.44
CA ILE A 21 11.15 -4.46 -3.69
C ILE A 21 10.17 -3.69 -4.58
N THR A 22 8.98 -4.23 -4.77
CA THR A 22 7.95 -3.62 -5.63
C THR A 22 7.49 -2.28 -5.05
N LEU A 23 7.28 -2.23 -3.73
CA LEU A 23 6.90 -1.03 -3.00
C LEU A 23 7.96 0.07 -3.13
N LYS A 24 9.24 -0.28 -2.92
CA LYS A 24 10.36 0.65 -3.11
C LYS A 24 10.39 1.21 -4.53
N LYS A 25 10.24 0.36 -5.55
CA LYS A 25 10.20 0.80 -6.96
C LYS A 25 9.04 1.77 -7.21
N LYS A 26 7.86 1.51 -6.64
CA LYS A 26 6.69 2.37 -6.79
C LYS A 26 6.87 3.73 -6.10
N LEU A 27 7.46 3.76 -4.92
CA LEU A 27 7.73 5.02 -4.21
C LEU A 27 8.80 5.86 -4.93
N LEU A 28 9.82 5.23 -5.52
CA LEU A 28 10.84 5.92 -6.32
C LEU A 28 10.31 6.49 -7.65
N GLN A 29 9.12 6.09 -8.11
CA GLN A 29 8.48 6.70 -9.29
C GLN A 29 7.84 8.06 -8.98
N ILE A 30 7.71 8.42 -7.70
CA ILE A 30 7.17 9.72 -7.28
C ILE A 30 8.30 10.74 -7.38
N GLN A 31 8.10 11.76 -8.21
CA GLN A 31 9.15 12.70 -8.62
C GLN A 31 9.81 13.47 -7.46
N ASN A 32 9.08 13.67 -6.37
CA ASN A 32 9.53 14.41 -5.18
C ASN A 32 10.10 13.50 -4.08
N ILE A 33 10.17 12.20 -4.31
CA ILE A 33 10.66 11.22 -3.33
C ILE A 33 12.06 10.75 -3.73
N SER A 34 12.94 10.66 -2.74
CA SER A 34 14.28 10.11 -2.89
C SER A 34 14.65 9.25 -1.69
N GLU A 35 15.74 8.49 -1.81
CA GLU A 35 16.32 7.70 -0.70
C GLU A 35 15.31 6.79 0.02
N VAL A 36 14.56 5.99 -0.75
CA VAL A 36 13.58 5.05 -0.17
C VAL A 36 14.27 3.81 0.39
N TYR A 37 14.09 3.59 1.68
CA TYR A 37 14.52 2.42 2.44
C TYR A 37 13.32 1.68 3.01
N VAL A 38 13.20 0.39 2.72
CA VAL A 38 12.14 -0.47 3.24
C VAL A 38 12.79 -1.51 4.14
N HIS A 39 12.46 -1.49 5.43
CA HIS A 39 12.91 -2.46 6.42
C HIS A 39 11.84 -3.53 6.62
N SER A 40 12.02 -4.70 6.02
CA SER A 40 11.08 -5.82 6.15
C SER A 40 11.01 -6.36 7.57
N ASP A 41 12.15 -6.49 8.26
CA ASP A 41 12.23 -7.11 9.60
C ASP A 41 11.41 -6.35 10.64
N TYR A 42 11.44 -5.03 10.53
CA TYR A 42 10.75 -4.15 11.45
C TYR A 42 9.45 -3.56 10.89
N SER A 43 9.15 -3.83 9.61
CA SER A 43 7.97 -3.28 8.92
C SER A 43 7.91 -1.75 8.94
N HIS A 44 8.99 -1.06 8.55
CA HIS A 44 8.99 0.39 8.39
C HIS A 44 9.56 0.83 7.05
N ILE A 45 9.15 2.01 6.60
CA ILE A 45 9.69 2.67 5.41
C ILE A 45 10.24 4.03 5.80
N SER A 46 11.46 4.31 5.36
CA SER A 46 12.04 5.64 5.44
C SER A 46 12.23 6.21 4.04
N PHE A 47 11.90 7.48 3.86
CA PHE A 47 12.07 8.16 2.59
C PHE A 47 12.33 9.65 2.80
N ASN A 48 12.96 10.26 1.80
CA ASN A 48 13.13 11.70 1.74
C ASN A 48 12.08 12.28 0.79
N HIS A 49 11.50 13.41 1.15
CA HIS A 49 10.56 14.16 0.31
C HIS A 49 10.85 15.66 0.38
N THR A 50 10.38 16.41 -0.60
CA THR A 50 10.61 17.86 -0.69
C THR A 50 9.36 18.69 -0.39
N SER A 51 8.17 18.07 -0.36
CA SER A 51 6.90 18.75 -0.09
C SER A 51 6.08 18.06 0.98
N VAL A 52 5.49 18.84 1.89
CA VAL A 52 4.60 18.33 2.95
C VAL A 52 3.39 17.58 2.38
N ASN A 53 2.91 17.97 1.19
CA ASN A 53 1.82 17.26 0.50
C ASN A 53 2.21 15.85 0.04
N ASP A 54 3.51 15.56 -0.14
CA ASP A 54 3.97 14.24 -0.56
C ASP A 54 3.70 13.18 0.52
N LEU A 55 3.70 13.56 1.80
CA LEU A 55 3.41 12.65 2.91
C LEU A 55 2.03 12.00 2.77
N SER A 56 0.98 12.81 2.59
CA SER A 56 -0.39 12.30 2.43
C SER A 56 -0.56 11.47 1.16
N ASN A 57 0.15 11.81 0.07
CA ASN A 57 0.13 11.01 -1.15
C ASN A 57 0.76 9.63 -0.93
N ILE A 58 1.85 9.56 -0.17
CA ILE A 58 2.53 8.32 0.18
C ILE A 58 1.66 7.45 1.07
N GLU A 59 1.07 8.01 2.14
CA GLU A 59 0.16 7.28 3.03
C GLU A 59 -1.03 6.68 2.26
N ASN A 60 -1.66 7.47 1.38
CA ASN A 60 -2.73 6.98 0.51
C ASN A 60 -2.26 5.86 -0.42
N MET A 61 -1.07 5.98 -1.01
CA MET A 61 -0.51 4.97 -1.91
C MET A 61 -0.14 3.69 -1.17
N LEU A 62 0.44 3.79 0.02
CA LEU A 62 0.73 2.68 0.92
C LEU A 62 -0.55 1.91 1.25
N THR A 63 -1.62 2.62 1.63
CA THR A 63 -2.94 2.03 1.90
C THR A 63 -3.56 1.39 0.65
N PHE A 64 -3.45 2.01 -0.53
CA PHE A 64 -3.93 1.43 -1.80
C PHE A 64 -3.21 0.12 -2.18
N LEU A 65 -1.90 0.06 -1.93
CA LEU A 65 -1.05 -1.11 -2.17
C LEU A 65 -1.23 -2.21 -1.11
N GLY A 66 -1.95 -1.93 -0.01
CA GLY A 66 -2.22 -2.89 1.05
C GLY A 66 -1.21 -2.88 2.21
N PHE A 67 -0.39 -1.83 2.31
CA PHE A 67 0.60 -1.61 3.37
C PHE A 67 0.26 -0.36 4.21
N PRO A 68 -0.93 -0.29 4.82
CA PRO A 68 -1.35 0.92 5.53
C PRO A 68 -0.38 1.26 6.69
N PRO A 69 -0.16 2.55 6.98
CA PRO A 69 0.58 2.98 8.16
C PRO A 69 0.02 2.37 9.46
N VAL A 70 0.87 2.17 10.46
CA VAL A 70 0.45 1.74 11.80
C VAL A 70 -0.34 2.88 12.45
N GLY A 71 -1.61 2.61 12.81
CA GLY A 71 -2.54 3.59 13.35
C GLY A 71 -3.66 4.00 12.39
N GLU A 72 -3.50 3.76 11.08
CA GLU A 72 -4.58 3.90 10.11
C GLU A 72 -5.49 2.66 10.11
N LYS A 73 -6.81 2.88 10.01
CA LYS A 73 -7.79 1.79 9.88
C LYS A 73 -7.55 1.07 8.55
N ILE A 74 -7.24 -0.23 8.62
CA ILE A 74 -7.18 -1.09 7.44
C ILE A 74 -8.57 -1.09 6.80
N LYS A 75 -8.75 -0.36 5.68
CA LYS A 75 -9.94 -0.52 4.83
C LYS A 75 -9.85 -1.91 4.24
N LYS A 76 -10.52 -2.88 4.86
CA LYS A 76 -10.71 -4.22 4.28
C LYS A 76 -11.29 -3.99 2.89
N LYS A 77 -10.55 -4.36 1.84
CA LYS A 77 -11.19 -4.53 0.53
C LYS A 77 -12.21 -5.63 0.75
N ASN A 78 -13.48 -5.28 0.61
CA ASN A 78 -14.54 -6.27 0.51
C ASN A 78 -14.13 -7.14 -0.67
N ASN A 79 -13.75 -8.39 -0.43
CA ASN A 79 -13.50 -9.35 -1.51
C ASN A 79 -14.84 -9.58 -2.21
N SER A 80 -15.18 -8.72 -3.15
CA SER A 80 -16.23 -8.95 -4.13
C SER A 80 -15.66 -9.96 -5.12
N GLY A 81 -15.58 -11.21 -4.69
CA GLY A 81 -15.22 -12.33 -5.54
C GLY A 81 -16.45 -12.79 -6.31
N TYR A 82 -16.26 -13.15 -7.57
CA TYR A 82 -17.26 -13.93 -8.30
C TYR A 82 -17.23 -15.35 -7.74
N TYR A 83 -18.38 -15.90 -7.36
CA TYR A 83 -18.47 -17.32 -7.04
C TYR A 83 -19.52 -17.97 -7.95
N CYS A 84 -19.15 -19.08 -8.57
CA CYS A 84 -20.08 -19.87 -9.38
C CYS A 84 -20.84 -20.80 -8.44
N LYS A 85 -22.11 -20.50 -8.13
CA LYS A 85 -22.90 -21.33 -7.20
C LYS A 85 -23.52 -22.59 -7.82
N ASP A 86 -23.45 -22.75 -9.15
CA ASP A 86 -24.13 -23.85 -9.83
C ASP A 86 -23.43 -24.22 -11.16
N GLN A 87 -23.03 -25.50 -11.30
CA GLN A 87 -22.41 -26.04 -12.51
C GLN A 87 -23.42 -26.40 -13.62
N SER A 88 -24.73 -26.21 -13.43
CA SER A 88 -25.75 -26.57 -14.41
C SER A 88 -26.17 -25.43 -15.33
N ARG A 89 -25.82 -24.17 -15.03
CA ARG A 89 -26.12 -23.03 -15.89
C ARG A 89 -24.93 -22.08 -15.93
N ASN A 90 -24.38 -21.86 -17.13
CA ASN A 90 -23.19 -21.05 -17.43
C ASN A 90 -23.36 -19.54 -17.14
N TYR A 91 -23.78 -19.14 -15.94
CA TYR A 91 -23.77 -17.75 -15.53
C TYR A 91 -23.15 -17.59 -14.14
N CYS A 92 -22.18 -16.67 -14.05
CA CYS A 92 -21.59 -16.25 -12.78
C CYS A 92 -22.48 -15.17 -12.16
N VAL A 93 -22.88 -15.31 -10.90
CA VAL A 93 -23.66 -14.27 -10.19
C VAL A 93 -22.70 -13.38 -9.41
N PHE A 94 -22.85 -12.06 -9.56
CA PHE A 94 -22.17 -11.07 -8.73
C PHE A 94 -22.98 -10.82 -7.46
N GLU A 95 -22.59 -11.41 -6.34
CA GLU A 95 -23.12 -11.02 -5.03
C GLU A 95 -22.07 -10.29 -4.21
N LYS A 96 -22.38 -9.04 -3.84
CA LYS A 96 -21.61 -8.33 -2.82
C LYS A 96 -21.94 -8.98 -1.48
N THR A 97 -20.99 -9.71 -0.90
CA THR A 97 -21.09 -10.14 0.49
C THR A 97 -20.96 -8.87 1.35
N ASN A 98 -22.09 -8.35 1.83
CA ASN A 98 -22.08 -7.36 2.91
C ASN A 98 -21.66 -8.09 4.19
N ALA A 99 -20.56 -7.64 4.78
CA ALA A 99 -20.14 -8.03 6.12
C ALA A 99 -21.10 -7.45 7.17
#